data_AF-M1BL63-F1
#
_entry.id   AF-M1BL63-F1
#
_cell.length_a   1.000
_cell.length_b   1.000
_cell.length_c   1.000
_cell.angle_alpha   90.00
_cell.angle_beta   90.00
_cell.angle_gamma   90.00
#
_symmetry.space_group_name_H-M   'P 1'
#
loop_
_entity.id
_entity.type
_entity.pdbx_description
1 polymer ?
#
loop_
_entity_poly.entity_id
_entity_poly.type
_entity_poly.pdbx_seq_one_letter_code
_entity_poly.pdbx_strand_id
1 'polypeptide(L)' 'MNVVVGKKEDRKLMTGTFSVADIFCCKCGQELGWKYVKAYDPAQKYKEGGFIIEIAKILKEY' A
#
# COMPACT_ATOMS: atom_id res chain seq x y z
N MET A 1 13.62 11.13 3.47
CA MET A 1 12.37 10.34 3.59
C MET A 1 11.39 10.91 2.57
N ASN A 2 11.11 10.20 1.46
CA ASN A 2 10.38 10.77 0.31
C ASN A 2 8.92 10.29 0.17
N VAL A 3 8.48 9.39 1.06
CA VAL A 3 7.12 8.84 1.10
C VAL A 3 6.60 8.85 2.53
N VAL A 4 5.31 9.14 2.69
CA VAL A 4 4.56 9.16 3.95
C VAL A 4 3.66 7.94 3.96
N VAL A 5 3.77 7.11 4.99
CA VAL A 5 2.80 6.02 5.19
C VAL A 5 1.62 6.60 5.96
N GLY A 6 0.45 6.52 5.36
CA GLY A 6 -0.81 6.96 5.95
C GLY A 6 -1.33 5.98 6.99
N LYS A 7 -2.63 6.08 7.24
CA LYS A 7 -3.31 5.23 8.22
C LYS A 7 -3.34 3.79 7.73
N LYS A 8 -3.29 2.87 8.68
CA LYS A 8 -3.61 1.47 8.43
C LYS A 8 -5.12 1.36 8.30
N GLU A 9 -5.59 0.77 7.21
CA GLU A 9 -7.00 0.55 6.94
C GLU A 9 -7.20 -0.93 6.60
N ASP A 10 -8.29 -1.50 7.08
CA ASP A 10 -8.70 -2.86 6.76
C ASP A 10 -9.41 -2.84 5.41
N ARG A 11 -8.74 -3.39 4.40
CA ARG A 11 -9.27 -3.49 3.04
C ARG A 11 -9.62 -4.93 2.75
N LYS A 12 -10.85 -5.15 2.29
CA LYS A 12 -11.27 -6.46 1.78
C LYS A 12 -10.80 -6.58 0.33
N LEU A 13 -9.85 -7.48 0.09
CA LEU A 13 -9.33 -7.80 -1.23
C LEU A 13 -9.93 -9.13 -1.70
N MET A 14 -9.67 -9.45 -2.97
CA MET A 14 -10.17 -10.67 -3.60
C MET A 14 -9.76 -11.95 -2.85
N THR A 15 -8.57 -11.96 -2.22
CA THR A 15 -8.05 -13.12 -1.46
C THR A 15 -8.35 -13.07 0.04
N GLY A 16 -9.14 -12.11 0.53
CA GLY A 16 -9.47 -12.01 1.96
C GLY A 16 -9.34 -10.59 2.53
N THR A 17 -9.40 -10.48 3.86
CA THR A 17 -9.29 -9.19 4.56
C THR A 17 -7.83 -8.95 4.95
N PHE A 18 -7.31 -7.77 4.62
CA PHE A 18 -5.94 -7.37 4.94
C PHE A 18 -5.94 -5.99 5.56
N SER A 19 -5.12 -5.77 6.58
CA SER A 19 -4.74 -4.41 6.93
C SER A 19 -3.71 -3.94 5.92
N VAL A 20 -4.06 -2.91 5.17
CA VAL A 20 -3.16 -2.19 4.27
C VAL A 20 -2.83 -0.83 4.88
N ALA A 21 -1.78 -0.17 4.40
CA ALA A 21 -1.52 1.23 4.71
C ALA A 21 -1.19 1.97 3.43
N ASP A 22 -1.95 3.03 3.16
CA ASP A 22 -1.77 3.86 1.99
C ASP A 22 -0.45 4.64 2.08
N ILE A 23 0.17 4.87 0.94
CA ILE A 23 1.48 5.48 0.78
C ILE A 23 1.29 6.73 -0.06
N PHE A 24 1.70 7.85 0.51
CA PHE A 24 1.58 9.16 -0.07
C PHE A 24 2.97 9.72 -0.38
N CYS A 25 3.07 10.48 -1.45
CA CYS A 25 4.25 11.25 -1.80
C CYS A 25 4.42 12.40 -0.80
N CYS A 26 5.56 12.47 -0.09
CA CYS A 26 5.81 13.59 0.84
C CYS A 26 5.90 14.94 0.10
N LYS A 27 6.38 14.94 -1.14
CA LYS A 27 6.55 16.15 -1.95
C LYS A 27 5.27 16.68 -2.57
N CYS A 28 4.35 15.78 -2.91
CA CYS A 28 3.22 16.09 -3.77
C CYS A 28 1.86 15.73 -3.16
N GLY A 29 1.83 15.06 -2.00
CA GLY A 29 0.61 14.63 -1.30
C GLY A 29 -0.19 13.55 -2.03
N GLN A 30 0.19 13.19 -3.25
CA GLN A 30 -0.52 12.23 -4.07
C GLN A 30 -0.34 10.81 -3.53
N GLU A 31 -1.43 10.06 -3.51
CA GLU A 31 -1.42 8.63 -3.21
C GLU A 31 -0.64 7.88 -4.29
N LEU A 32 0.47 7.27 -3.90
CA LEU A 32 1.30 6.45 -4.78
C LEU A 32 0.77 5.01 -4.82
N GLY A 33 0.22 4.53 -3.71
CA GLY A 33 -0.31 3.18 -3.58
C GLY A 33 -0.50 2.79 -2.13
N TRP A 34 -0.32 1.52 -1.81
CA TRP A 34 -0.53 0.98 -0.47
C TRP A 34 0.35 -0.25 -0.23
N LYS A 35 0.65 -0.53 1.03
CA LYS A 35 1.38 -1.75 1.43
C LYS A 35 0.51 -2.66 2.26
N TYR A 36 0.72 -3.96 2.15
CA TYR A 36 0.16 -4.93 3.08
C TYR A 36 0.87 -4.78 4.45
N VAL A 37 0.12 -4.37 5.46
CA VAL A 37 0.60 -4.27 6.85
C VAL A 37 0.39 -5.59 7.56
N LYS A 38 -0.80 -6.19 7.41
CA LYS A 38 -1.16 -7.42 8.10
C LYS A 38 -2.14 -8.25 7.30
N ALA A 39 -1.94 -9.57 7.25
CA ALA A 39 -2.92 -10.52 6.75
C ALA A 39 -3.67 -11.13 7.94
N TYR A 40 -5.00 -11.20 7.84
CA TYR A 40 -5.80 -11.91 8.85
C TYR A 40 -5.72 -13.42 8.64
N ASP A 41 -5.57 -13.86 7.40
CA ASP A 41 -5.41 -15.26 7.04
C ASP A 41 -3.93 -15.69 7.06
N PRO A 42 -3.58 -16.76 7.81
CA PRO A 42 -2.21 -17.25 7.88
C PRO A 42 -1.71 -17.78 6.53
N ALA A 43 -2.62 -18.24 5.66
CA ALA A 43 -2.30 -18.67 4.30
C ALA A 43 -1.84 -17.51 3.40
N GLN A 44 -2.19 -16.26 3.73
CA GLN A 44 -1.83 -15.06 2.97
C GLN A 44 -0.75 -14.22 3.67
N LYS A 45 -0.21 -14.73 4.77
CA LYS A 45 0.80 -14.08 5.60
C LYS A 45 2.09 -13.76 4.82
N TYR A 46 2.38 -14.53 3.77
CA TYR A 46 3.49 -14.27 2.85
C TYR A 46 3.37 -12.95 2.08
N LYS A 47 2.17 -12.35 1.98
CA LYS A 47 1.97 -11.02 1.37
C LYS A 47 2.23 -9.87 2.34
N GLU A 48 2.37 -10.13 3.64
CA GLU A 48 2.69 -9.10 4.62
C GLU A 48 4.03 -8.44 4.28
N GLY A 49 4.05 -7.11 4.22
CA GLY A 49 5.21 -6.34 3.77
C GLY A 49 5.31 -6.15 2.26
N GLY A 50 4.42 -6.74 1.46
CA GLY A 50 4.31 -6.45 0.03
C GLY A 50 3.84 -5.02 -0.24
N PHE A 51 4.37 -4.39 -1.29
CA PHE A 51 4.02 -3.03 -1.71
C PHE A 51 3.30 -3.07 -3.04
N ILE A 52 2.12 -2.47 -3.10
CA ILE A 52 1.36 -2.28 -4.33
C ILE A 52 1.39 -0.79 -4.63
N ILE A 53 2.17 -0.42 -5.63
CA ILE A 53 2.34 0.99 -6.00
C ILE A 53 2.02 1.13 -7.47
N GLU A 54 1.27 2.17 -7.79
CA GLU A 54 0.86 2.45 -9.15
C GLU A 54 2.04 3.13 -9.88
N ILE A 55 2.73 2.36 -10.73
CA ILE A 55 3.95 2.83 -11.42
C ILE A 55 3.65 4.10 -12.25
N ALA A 56 2.47 4.18 -12.87
CA ALA A 56 2.02 5.34 -13.63
C ALA A 56 1.94 6.64 -12.80
N LYS A 57 1.75 6.55 -11.48
CA LYS A 57 1.75 7.73 -10.60
C LYS A 57 3.14 8.14 -10.12
N ILE A 58 4.10 7.21 -10.12
CA ILE A 58 5.51 7.49 -9.77
C ILE A 58 6.26 8.02 -11.00
N LEU A 59 6.12 7.34 -12.14
CA LEU A 59 6.66 7.78 -13.41
C LEU A 59 5.68 8.79 -14.01
N LYS A 60 5.69 10.03 -13.50
CA LYS A 60 5.37 11.15 -14.39
C LYS A 60 6.50 11.20 -15.41
N GLU A 61 6.33 10.52 -16.54
CA GLU A 61 7.14 10.77 -17.72
C GLU A 61 6.97 12.26 -18.06
N TYR A 62 8.09 12.98 -17.99
CA TYR A 62 8.19 14.41 -18.31
C TYR A 62 8.67 14.56 -19.74
#